data_AF-A0A645J3M9-F1
#
_entry.id   AF-A0A645J3M9-F1
#
_cell.length_a   1.000
_cell.length_b   1.000
_cell.length_c   1.000
_cell.angle_alpha   90.00
_cell.angle_beta   90.00
_cell.angle_gamma   90.00
#
_symmetry.space_group_name_H-M   'P 1'
#
loop_
_entity.id
_entity.type
_entity.pdbx_description
1 polymer ?
#
loop_
_entity_poly.entity_id
_entity_poly.type
_entity_poly.pdbx_seq_one_letter_code
_entity_poly.pdbx_strand_id
1 'polypeptide(L)' 'MMELSRKTQVICITHLPQIAANADTHYCIEKSTSNERTFTTIKKLNYEQQKDEIARLIAGSNITEKTMEHATEIIELAKR' A
#
# COMPACT_ATOMS: atom_id res chain seq x y z
N MET A 1 0.98 -4.45 -15.25
CA MET A 1 0.30 -5.14 -14.14
C MET A 1 -1.20 -5.19 -14.36
N MET A 2 -1.84 -4.03 -14.55
CA MET A 2 -3.27 -3.90 -14.83
C MET A 2 -3.75 -4.68 -16.07
N GLU A 3 -3.00 -4.69 -17.18
CA GLU A 3 -3.41 -5.48 -18.35
C GLU A 3 -3.39 -6.99 -18.10
N LEU A 4 -2.43 -7.46 -17.30
CA LEU A 4 -2.30 -8.88 -16.95
C LEU A 4 -3.37 -9.31 -15.93
N SER A 5 -3.71 -8.43 -14.97
CA SER A 5 -4.71 -8.71 -13.95
C SER A 5 -6.11 -8.91 -14.51
N ARG A 6 -6.40 -8.39 -15.72
CA ARG A 6 -7.67 -8.63 -16.42
C ARG A 6 -7.94 -10.10 -16.78
N LYS A 7 -6.91 -10.94 -16.87
CA LYS A 7 -7.04 -12.35 -17.29
C LYS A 7 -6.54 -13.35 -16.26
N THR A 8 -5.70 -12.90 -15.32
CA THR A 8 -5.04 -13.77 -14.34
C THR A 8 -4.94 -13.05 -13.00
N GLN A 9 -5.07 -13.77 -11.88
CA GLN A 9 -4.78 -13.18 -10.57
C GLN A 9 -3.29 -12.88 -10.44
N VAL A 10 -2.94 -11.62 -10.16
CA VAL A 10 -1.56 -11.17 -9.93
C VAL A 10 -1.39 -10.86 -8.45
N ILE A 11 -0.46 -11.55 -7.80
CA ILE A 11 -0.03 -11.23 -6.43
C ILE A 11 1.35 -10.59 -6.53
N CYS A 12 1.52 -9.43 -5.90
CA CYS A 12 2.78 -8.70 -5.89
C CYS A 12 3.07 -8.16 -4.51
N ILE A 13 4.35 -8.25 -4.13
CA ILE A 13 4.89 -7.67 -2.92
C ILE A 13 5.81 -6.54 -3.36
N THR A 14 5.53 -5.31 -2.91
CA THR A 14 6.25 -4.12 -3.34
C THR A 14 6.38 -3.13 -2.20
N HIS A 15 7.44 -2.34 -2.25
CA HIS A 15 7.66 -1.15 -1.42
C HIS A 15 7.47 0.14 -2.24
N LEU A 16 7.22 0.04 -3.54
CA LEU A 16 7.05 1.19 -4.42
C LEU A 16 5.59 1.68 -4.37
N PRO A 17 5.34 2.95 -3.98
CA PRO A 17 3.99 3.47 -3.83
C PRO A 17 3.18 3.42 -5.14
N GLN A 18 3.84 3.65 -6.28
CA GLN A 18 3.17 3.63 -7.59
C GLN A 18 2.62 2.24 -7.94
N ILE A 19 3.38 1.17 -7.61
CA ILE A 19 2.92 -0.20 -7.85
C ILE A 19 1.81 -0.56 -6.85
N ALA A 20 1.98 -0.20 -5.58
CA ALA A 20 1.00 -0.47 -4.53
C ALA A 20 -0.34 0.24 -4.78
N ALA A 21 -0.32 1.44 -5.36
CA ALA A 21 -1.51 2.20 -5.71
C ALA A 21 -2.32 1.56 -6.85
N ASN A 22 -1.70 0.78 -7.73
CA ASN A 22 -2.34 0.07 -8.83
C ASN A 22 -3.06 -1.23 -8.42
N ALA A 23 -3.07 -1.57 -7.13
CA ALA A 23 -3.66 -2.81 -6.65
C ALA A 23 -5.19 -2.72 -6.52
N ASP A 24 -5.91 -3.69 -7.09
CA ASP A 24 -7.36 -3.85 -6.89
C ASP A 24 -7.71 -4.14 -5.42
N THR A 25 -6.78 -4.78 -4.70
CA THR A 25 -6.88 -4.99 -3.26
C THR A 25 -5.50 -4.86 -2.63
N HIS A 26 -5.38 -3.98 -1.65
CA HIS A 26 -4.13 -3.71 -0.96
C HIS A 26 -4.11 -4.40 0.42
N TYR A 27 -3.07 -5.17 0.68
CA TYR A 27 -2.77 -5.75 1.98
C TYR A 27 -1.49 -5.14 2.56
N CYS A 28 -1.52 -4.74 3.83
CA CYS A 28 -0.31 -4.40 4.58
C CYS A 28 0.20 -5.63 5.32
N ILE A 29 1.52 -5.83 5.28
CA ILE A 29 2.22 -6.90 6.00
C ILE A 29 3.05 -6.22 7.08
N GLU A 30 2.80 -6.58 8.34
CA GLU A 30 3.48 -6.01 9.48
C GLU A 30 4.09 -7.10 10.35
N LYS A 31 5.25 -6.80 10.94
CA LYS A 31 5.91 -7.65 11.92
C LYS A 31 5.78 -7.01 13.29
N SER A 32 5.32 -7.78 14.27
CA SER A 32 5.32 -7.38 15.68
C SER A 32 6.06 -8.42 16.50
N THR A 33 6.76 -7.97 17.54
CA THR A 33 7.46 -8.88 18.47
C THR A 33 6.73 -8.89 19.80
N SER A 34 6.39 -10.09 20.28
CA SER A 34 5.77 -10.31 21.59
C SER A 34 6.39 -11.56 22.23
N ASN A 35 6.76 -11.47 23.51
CA ASN A 35 7.41 -12.58 24.25
C ASN A 35 8.61 -13.20 23.49
N GLU A 36 9.51 -12.35 22.99
CA GLU A 36 10.71 -12.73 22.20
C GLU A 36 10.42 -13.50 20.90
N ARG A 37 9.16 -13.54 20.46
CA ARG A 37 8.76 -14.12 19.18
C ARG A 37 8.26 -13.03 18.23
N THR A 38 8.70 -13.10 16.99
CA THR A 38 8.22 -12.23 15.91
C THR A 38 7.05 -12.90 15.19
N PHE A 39 5.94 -12.16 15.10
CA PHE A 39 4.74 -12.56 14.39
C PHE A 39 4.57 -11.68 13.16
N THR A 40 4.09 -12.28 12.06
CA THR A 40 3.73 -11.57 10.84
C THR A 40 2.21 -11.54 10.72
N THR A 41 1.65 -10.34 10.60
CA THR A 41 0.22 -10.13 10.39
C THR A 41 0.00 -9.55 9.01
N ILE A 42 -1.06 -10.01 8.34
CA ILE A 42 -1.51 -9.48 7.05
C ILE A 42 -2.89 -8.86 7.25
N LYS A 43 -3.06 -7.60 6.87
CA LYS A 43 -4.32 -6.88 7.00
C LYS A 43 -4.75 -6.30 5.66
N LYS A 44 -5.99 -6.55 5.26
CA LYS A 44 -6.60 -5.85 4.12
C LYS A 44 -6.83 -4.39 4.50
N LEU A 45 -6.35 -3.48 3.66
CA LEU A 45 -6.54 -2.05 3.86
C LEU A 45 -7.85 -1.59 3.23
N ASN A 46 -8.57 -0.71 3.94
CA ASN A 46 -9.61 0.10 3.31
C ASN A 46 -8.99 1.31 2.58
N TYR A 47 -9.83 2.12 1.94
CA TYR A 47 -9.35 3.26 1.14
C TYR A 47 -8.54 4.29 1.95
N GLU A 48 -9.00 4.66 3.14
CA GLU A 48 -8.28 5.60 4.01
C GLU A 48 -6.93 5.02 4.46
N GLN A 49 -6.93 3.76 4.90
CA GLN A 49 -5.71 3.06 5.30
C GLN A 49 -4.75 2.85 4.13
N GLN A 50 -5.25 2.70 2.91
CA GLN A 50 -4.43 2.66 1.69
C GLN A 50 -3.75 4.01 1.47
N LYS A 51 -4.45 5.13 1.61
CA LYS A 51 -3.83 6.47 1.49
C LYS A 51 -2.72 6.66 2.52
N ASP A 52 -2.97 6.29 3.78
CA ASP A 52 -1.97 6.36 4.85
C ASP A 52 -0.74 5.50 4.52
N GLU A 53 -0.95 4.28 4.02
CA GLU A 53 0.14 3.38 3.65
C GLU A 53 0.95 3.92 2.46
N ILE A 54 0.29 4.43 1.43
CA ILE A 54 0.98 5.03 0.28
C ILE A 54 1.77 6.27 0.73
N ALA A 55 1.21 7.12 1.60
CA ALA A 55 1.93 8.26 2.16
C ALA A 55 3.15 7.82 2.99
N ARG A 56 3.01 6.75 3.79
CA ARG A 56 4.11 6.11 4.52
C ARG A 56 5.19 5.60 3.57
N LEU A 57 4.83 4.98 2.45
CA LEU A 57 5.79 4.52 1.44
C LEU A 57 6.52 5.68 0.74
N ILE A 58 5.90 6.86 0.63
CA ILE A 58 6.49 8.06 0.03
C ILE A 58 7.48 8.75 0.99
N ALA A 59 7.06 9.04 2.23
CA ALA A 59 7.81 9.89 3.15
C ALA A 59 8.40 9.15 4.38
N GLY A 60 8.18 7.84 4.48
CA GLY A 60 8.54 7.06 5.65
C GLY A 60 7.75 7.52 6.88
N SER A 61 8.47 7.84 7.96
CA SER A 61 7.89 8.28 9.23
C SER A 61 7.40 9.74 9.22
N ASN A 62 7.82 10.54 8.23
CA ASN A 62 7.56 11.98 8.19
C ASN A 62 6.37 12.32 7.29
N ILE A 63 5.19 11.83 7.66
CA ILE A 63 3.96 12.11 6.91
C ILE A 63 3.53 13.56 7.15
N THR A 64 3.43 14.33 6.07
CA THR A 64 2.92 15.71 6.07
C THR A 64 1.62 15.80 5.29
N GLU A 65 0.91 16.92 5.42
CA GLU A 65 -0.29 17.19 4.61
C GLU A 65 0.00 17.07 3.10
N LYS A 66 1.12 17.65 2.63
CA LYS A 66 1.55 17.52 1.23
C LYS A 66 1.85 16.08 0.81
N THR A 67 2.36 15.26 1.73
CA THR A 67 2.59 13.84 1.47
C THR A 67 1.26 13.11 1.28
N MET A 68 0.24 13.43 2.09
CA MET A 68 -1.09 12.84 1.99
C MET A 68 -1.80 13.26 0.70
N GLU A 69 -1.66 14.53 0.30
CA GLU A 69 -2.15 15.03 -0.99
C GLU A 69 -1.52 14.24 -2.14
N HIS A 70 -0.18 14.14 -2.16
CA HIS A 70 0.54 13.41 -3.20
C HIS A 70 0.17 11.91 -3.23
N ALA A 71 0.00 11.27 -2.06
CA ALA A 71 -0.45 9.88 -1.98
C ALA A 71 -1.86 9.71 -2.60
N THR A 72 -2.76 10.65 -2.33
CA THR A 72 -4.11 10.67 -2.89
C THR A 72 -4.06 10.82 -4.41
N GLU A 73 -3.24 11.74 -4.92
CA GLU A 73 -3.04 11.92 -6.37
C GLU A 73 -2.54 10.65 -7.06
N ILE A 74 -1.55 9.95 -6.47
CA ILE A 74 -1.03 8.69 -7.03
C ILE A 74 -2.14 7.63 -7.12
N ILE A 75 -2.96 7.50 -6.08
CA ILE A 75 -4.07 6.53 -6.07
C ILE A 75 -5.12 6.87 -7.12
N GLU A 76 -5.47 8.14 -7.26
CA GLU A 76 -6.46 8.58 -8.27
C GLU A 76 -5.92 8.43 -9.70
N LEU A 77 -4.63 8.66 -9.93
CA LEU A 77 -3.99 8.39 -11.21
C LEU A 77 -3.96 6.90 -11.54
N ALA A 78 -3.81 6.02 -10.54
CA ALA A 78 -3.78 4.58 -10.74
C ALA A 78 -5.17 3.96 -10.99
N LYS A 79 -6.25 4.63 -10.60
CA LYS A 79 -7.64 4.21 -10.87
C LYS A 79 -8.13 4.59 -12.27
N ARG A 80 -7.43 5.47 -12.98
CA ARG A 80 -7.74 5.83 -14.37
C ARG A 80 -7.23 4.76 -15.34
#